data_AF-A0A967DGD5-F1
#
_entry.id   AF-A0A967DGD5-F1
#
_cell.length_a   1.000
_cell.length_b   1.000
_cell.length_c   1.000
_cell.angle_alpha   90.00
_cell.angle_beta   90.00
_cell.angle_gamma   90.00
#
_symmetry.space_group_name_H-M   'P 1'
#
loop_
_entity.id
_entity.type
_entity.pdbx_description
1 polymer ?
#
loop_
_entity_poly.entity_id
_entity_poly.type
_entity_poly.pdbx_seq_one_letter_code
_entity_poly.pdbx_strand_id
1 'polypeptide(L)'
;MSLLPSTQSIIERLETLSQRPVHITEDAAMDLVADIKIARGTQPFHLLRYRPTGSKPADYIIAYQCGLALRTFEIPPEQRADLAVCEAGRKQLGDLLEVLGGSDVQVQQTRHPLPQAL
;
A
#
# COMPACT_ATOMS: atom_id res chain seq x y z
N MET A 1 -22.23 -2.10 1.44
CA MET A 1 -22.11 -0.70 1.89
C MET A 1 -22.31 0.21 0.69
N SER A 2 -23.10 1.28 0.81
CA SER A 2 -23.21 2.28 -0.26
C SER A 2 -22.20 3.39 0.00
N LEU A 3 -21.20 3.51 -0.86
CA LEU A 3 -20.17 4.56 -0.78
C LEU A 3 -20.68 5.86 -1.39
N LEU A 4 -20.16 7.00 -0.93
CA LEU A 4 -20.37 8.29 -1.58
C LEU A 4 -19.76 8.28 -3.00
N PRO A 5 -20.36 9.01 -3.96
CA PRO A 5 -19.84 9.08 -5.33
C PRO A 5 -18.36 9.49 -5.40
N SER A 6 -17.94 10.46 -4.58
CA SER A 6 -16.54 10.89 -4.53
C SER A 6 -15.58 9.78 -4.09
N THR A 7 -16.00 8.93 -3.15
CA THR A 7 -15.21 7.77 -2.72
C THR A 7 -15.12 6.74 -3.83
N GLN A 8 -16.23 6.47 -4.52
CA GLN A 8 -16.26 5.57 -5.67
C GLN A 8 -15.31 6.03 -6.77
N SER A 9 -15.32 7.33 -7.13
CA SER A 9 -14.42 7.87 -8.15
C SER A 9 -12.93 7.75 -7.78
N ILE A 10 -12.59 7.84 -6.49
CA ILE A 10 -11.21 7.63 -6.01
C ILE A 10 -10.81 6.15 -6.18
N ILE A 11 -11.71 5.22 -5.83
CA ILE A 11 -11.48 3.78 -6.00
C ILE A 11 -11.31 3.45 -7.48
N GLU A 12 -12.25 3.88 -8.34
CA GLU A 12 -12.21 3.64 -9.78
C GLU A 12 -10.92 4.16 -10.41
N ARG A 13 -10.46 5.35 -9.99
CA ARG A 13 -9.19 5.91 -10.45
C ARG A 13 -8.00 5.04 -10.03
N LEU A 14 -8.00 4.53 -8.80
CA LEU A 14 -6.94 3.63 -8.32
C LEU A 14 -6.95 2.32 -9.10
N GLU A 15 -8.11 1.71 -9.29
CA GLU A 15 -8.25 0.46 -10.04
C GLU A 15 -7.81 0.63 -11.50
N THR A 16 -8.15 1.76 -12.12
CA THR A 16 -7.75 2.11 -13.48
C THR A 16 -6.23 2.27 -13.60
N LEU A 17 -5.59 3.01 -12.68
CA LEU A 17 -4.13 3.25 -12.78
C LEU A 17 -3.30 2.03 -12.38
N SER A 18 -3.80 1.23 -11.45
CA SER A 18 -3.11 0.03 -10.95
C SER A 18 -3.39 -1.22 -11.78
N GLN A 19 -4.47 -1.21 -12.57
CA GLN A 19 -5.04 -2.38 -13.26
C GLN A 19 -5.39 -3.52 -12.30
N ARG A 20 -5.73 -3.19 -11.04
CA ARG A 20 -6.06 -4.15 -9.99
C ARG A 20 -7.24 -3.65 -9.14
N PRO A 21 -8.22 -4.51 -8.83
CA PRO A 21 -9.35 -4.11 -8.01
C PRO A 21 -8.96 -3.80 -6.57
N VAL A 22 -9.78 -3.01 -5.88
CA VAL A 22 -9.70 -2.74 -4.44
C VAL A 22 -10.73 -3.59 -3.71
N HIS A 23 -10.25 -4.53 -2.90
CA HIS A 23 -11.09 -5.30 -2.00
C HIS A 23 -11.18 -4.60 -0.63
N ILE A 24 -12.40 -4.27 -0.21
CA ILE A 24 -12.66 -3.56 1.04
C ILE A 24 -13.26 -4.55 2.05
N THR A 25 -12.69 -4.61 3.24
CA THR A 25 -13.13 -5.52 4.31
C THR A 25 -13.18 -4.81 5.66
N GLU A 26 -14.19 -5.13 6.45
CA GLU A 26 -14.28 -4.72 7.86
C GLU A 26 -13.48 -5.66 8.75
N ASP A 27 -12.70 -5.11 9.67
CA ASP A 27 -11.91 -5.88 10.62
C ASP A 27 -11.93 -5.18 12.00
N ALA A 28 -12.83 -5.65 12.87
CA ALA A 28 -13.01 -5.09 14.21
C ALA A 28 -11.84 -5.39 15.17
N ALA A 29 -10.98 -6.34 14.83
CA ALA A 29 -9.83 -6.74 15.64
C ALA A 29 -8.57 -5.90 15.36
N MET A 30 -8.61 -4.97 14.39
CA MET A 30 -7.47 -4.12 14.10
C MET A 30 -7.18 -3.11 15.21
N ASP A 31 -5.91 -2.97 15.58
CA ASP A 31 -5.45 -1.88 16.45
C ASP A 31 -5.51 -0.52 15.74
N LEU A 32 -5.36 -0.52 14.41
CA LEU A 32 -5.42 0.67 13.56
C LEU A 32 -6.86 1.00 13.16
N VAL A 33 -7.07 2.25 12.75
CA VAL A 33 -8.35 2.69 12.17
C VAL A 33 -8.57 2.06 10.79
N ALA A 34 -7.51 1.99 9.97
CA ALA A 34 -7.50 1.31 8.68
C ALA A 34 -6.08 1.15 8.14
N ASP A 35 -5.93 0.23 7.18
CA ASP A 35 -4.74 0.08 6.35
C ASP A 35 -5.13 -0.21 4.89
N ILE A 36 -4.18 0.05 3.99
CA ILE A 36 -4.24 -0.46 2.61
C ILE A 36 -2.95 -1.18 2.28
N LYS A 37 -3.10 -2.44 1.84
CA LYS A 37 -2.02 -3.23 1.29
C LYS A 37 -2.06 -3.12 -0.22
N ILE A 38 -1.07 -2.41 -0.78
CA ILE A 38 -0.93 -2.26 -2.22
C ILE A 38 -0.55 -3.60 -2.84
N ALA A 39 -1.35 -4.04 -3.81
CA ALA A 39 -1.10 -5.25 -4.57
C ALA A 39 0.22 -5.15 -5.34
N ARG A 40 1.07 -6.17 -5.20
CA ARG A 40 2.35 -6.30 -5.91
C ARG A 40 2.55 -7.72 -6.42
N GLY A 41 3.41 -7.91 -7.41
CA GLY A 41 3.69 -9.23 -7.99
C GLY A 41 2.40 -9.97 -8.38
N THR A 42 2.22 -11.18 -7.84
CA THR A 42 1.06 -12.05 -8.10
C THR A 42 -0.20 -11.73 -7.28
N GLN A 43 -0.20 -10.72 -6.40
CA GLN A 43 -1.41 -10.36 -5.65
C GLN A 43 -2.49 -9.78 -6.56
N PRO A 44 -3.70 -10.36 -6.59
CA PRO A 44 -4.72 -9.97 -7.57
C PRO A 44 -5.45 -8.67 -7.24
N PHE A 45 -5.42 -8.19 -5.99
CA PHE A 45 -6.18 -7.00 -5.55
C PHE A 45 -5.46 -6.22 -4.46
N HIS A 46 -5.76 -4.93 -4.36
CA HIS A 46 -5.42 -4.09 -3.20
C HIS A 46 -6.35 -4.47 -2.06
N LEU A 47 -5.81 -4.73 -0.86
CA LEU A 47 -6.64 -5.04 0.30
C LEU A 47 -6.72 -3.81 1.19
N LEU A 48 -7.91 -3.24 1.33
CA LEU A 48 -8.20 -2.17 2.26
C LEU A 48 -9.02 -2.73 3.42
N ARG A 49 -8.48 -2.64 4.64
CA ARG A 49 -9.20 -3.01 5.84
C ARG A 49 -9.45 -1.80 6.69
N TYR A 50 -10.61 -1.75 7.33
CA TYR A 50 -10.91 -0.72 8.31
C TYR A 50 -11.62 -1.30 9.52
N ARG A 51 -11.36 -0.68 10.66
CA ARG A 51 -12.08 -0.99 11.90
C ARG A 51 -13.42 -0.27 11.87
N PRO A 52 -14.56 -0.98 11.95
CA PRO A 52 -15.86 -0.35 12.03
C PRO A 52 -16.01 0.39 13.37
N THR A 53 -15.90 1.73 13.35
CA THR A 53 -16.14 2.57 14.52
C THR A 53 -17.52 3.21 14.46
N GLY A 54 -18.55 2.45 14.81
CA GLY A 54 -19.91 2.95 14.99
C GLY A 54 -20.41 3.84 13.84
N SER A 55 -20.93 5.03 14.17
CA SER A 55 -21.66 5.90 13.24
C SER A 55 -20.81 6.72 12.26
N LYS A 56 -19.48 6.56 12.23
CA LYS A 56 -18.64 7.34 11.30
C LYS A 56 -18.69 6.73 9.90
N PRO A 57 -18.89 7.53 8.84
CA PRO A 57 -18.87 7.01 7.47
C PRO A 57 -17.49 6.44 7.14
N ALA A 58 -17.43 5.18 6.71
CA ALA A 58 -16.21 4.53 6.24
C ALA A 58 -15.62 5.24 5.01
N ASP A 59 -16.40 6.06 4.32
CA ASP A 59 -16.02 6.83 3.13
C ASP A 59 -14.71 7.61 3.27
N TYR A 60 -14.57 8.44 4.30
CA TYR A 60 -13.37 9.26 4.46
C TYR A 60 -12.12 8.38 4.62
N ILE A 61 -12.23 7.33 5.44
CA ILE A 61 -11.13 6.40 5.71
C ILE A 61 -10.74 5.67 4.43
N ILE A 62 -11.73 5.19 3.67
CA ILE A 62 -11.52 4.48 2.42
C ILE A 62 -10.88 5.41 1.38
N ALA A 63 -11.45 6.59 1.17
CA ALA A 63 -10.93 7.61 0.25
C ALA A 63 -9.50 8.02 0.61
N TYR A 64 -9.21 8.22 1.90
CA TYR A 64 -7.88 8.57 2.38
C TYR A 64 -6.85 7.49 2.06
N GLN A 65 -7.16 6.23 2.39
CA GLN A 65 -6.26 5.10 2.14
C GLN A 65 -6.05 4.86 0.64
N CYS A 66 -7.11 4.90 -0.18
CA CYS A 66 -6.99 4.82 -1.64
C CYS A 66 -6.15 5.98 -2.21
N GLY A 67 -6.31 7.19 -1.66
CA GLY A 67 -5.50 8.36 -2.02
C GLY A 67 -4.00 8.18 -1.72
N LEU A 68 -3.64 7.47 -0.65
CA LEU A 68 -2.23 7.12 -0.38
C LEU A 68 -1.68 6.14 -1.43
N ALA A 69 -2.46 5.12 -1.80
CA ALA A 69 -2.06 4.19 -2.85
C ALA A 69 -1.95 4.85 -4.23
N LEU A 70 -2.87 5.77 -4.56
CA LEU A 70 -2.89 6.51 -5.82
C LEU A 70 -1.57 7.22 -6.10
N ARG A 71 -0.96 7.85 -5.08
CA ARG A 71 0.33 8.53 -5.23
C ARG A 71 1.43 7.65 -5.81
N THR A 72 1.37 6.33 -5.59
CA THR A 72 2.32 5.39 -6.19
C THR A 72 2.05 5.21 -7.69
N PHE A 73 0.78 5.14 -8.09
CA PHE A 73 0.37 4.85 -9.47
C PHE A 73 0.27 6.10 -10.36
N GLU A 74 0.20 7.30 -9.76
CA GLU A 74 0.33 8.58 -10.47
C GLU A 74 1.75 8.81 -10.99
N ILE A 75 2.75 8.14 -10.41
CA ILE A 75 4.12 8.13 -10.93
C ILE A 75 4.23 7.12 -12.08
N PRO A 76 4.92 7.43 -13.20
CA PRO A 76 5.14 6.48 -14.27
C PRO A 76 5.83 5.20 -13.77
N PRO A 77 5.47 4.00 -14.27
CA PRO A 77 6.00 2.71 -13.77
C PRO A 77 7.53 2.66 -13.68
N GLU A 78 8.24 3.25 -14.63
CA GLU A 78 9.69 3.31 -14.72
C GLU A 78 10.36 4.20 -13.65
N GLN A 79 9.59 5.09 -13.01
CA GLN A 79 10.05 5.96 -11.93
C GLN A 79 9.60 5.46 -10.54
N ARG A 80 8.78 4.41 -10.48
CA ARG A 80 8.34 3.82 -9.21
C ARG A 80 9.49 3.02 -8.61
N ALA A 81 9.93 3.40 -7.42
CA ALA A 81 10.89 2.60 -6.65
C ALA A 81 10.18 1.36 -6.07
N ASP A 82 10.51 0.16 -6.57
CA ASP A 82 10.13 -1.10 -5.91
C ASP A 82 11.27 -1.60 -5.01
N LEU A 83 11.23 -1.17 -3.75
CA LEU A 83 12.26 -1.48 -2.76
C LEU A 83 12.17 -2.92 -2.22
N ALA A 84 11.05 -3.61 -2.46
CA ALA A 84 10.77 -4.91 -1.84
C ALA A 84 11.21 -6.10 -2.70
N VAL A 85 11.18 -5.97 -4.03
CA VAL A 85 11.24 -7.14 -4.92
C VAL A 85 12.54 -7.26 -5.70
N CYS A 86 13.21 -6.17 -6.09
CA CYS A 86 14.34 -6.26 -7.01
C CYS A 86 15.65 -5.67 -6.45
N GLU A 87 16.77 -6.30 -6.85
CA GLU A 87 18.13 -5.83 -6.53
C GLU A 87 18.39 -4.41 -7.07
N ALA A 88 17.78 -4.08 -8.21
CA ALA A 88 17.78 -2.72 -8.77
C ALA A 88 17.15 -1.70 -7.82
N GLY A 89 16.04 -2.03 -7.16
CA GLY A 89 15.39 -1.15 -6.18
C GLY A 89 16.24 -0.93 -4.92
N ARG A 90 16.95 -1.97 -4.46
CA ARG A 90 17.92 -1.84 -3.37
C ARG A 90 19.12 -0.97 -3.75
N LYS A 91 19.63 -1.11 -4.97
CA LYS A 91 20.71 -0.26 -5.48
C LYS A 91 20.27 1.20 -5.59
N GLN A 92 19.09 1.46 -6.16
CA GLN A 92 18.54 2.81 -6.27
C GLN A 92 18.34 3.46 -4.89
N LEU A 93 17.95 2.68 -3.87
CA LEU A 93 17.91 3.16 -2.48
C LEU A 93 19.29 3.50 -1.94
N GLY A 94 20.30 2.66 -2.18
CA GLY A 94 21.69 2.93 -1.81
C GLY A 94 22.19 4.25 -2.40
N ASP A 95 22.04 4.40 -3.73
CA ASP A 95 22.43 5.62 -4.46
C ASP A 95 21.70 6.87 -3.89
N LEU A 96 20.41 6.76 -3.54
CA LEU A 96 19.63 7.86 -2.95
C LEU A 96 20.07 8.21 -1.52
N LEU A 97 20.37 7.20 -0.69
CA LEU A 97 20.85 7.41 0.69
C LEU A 97 22.22 8.09 0.71
N GLU A 98 23.09 7.76 -0.23
CA GLU A 98 24.40 8.41 -0.42
C GLU A 98 24.23 9.90 -0.78
N VAL A 99 23.32 10.22 -1.73
CA VAL A 99 23.05 11.60 -2.15
C VAL A 99 22.45 12.46 -1.02
N LEU A 100 21.60 11.86 -0.18
CA LEU A 100 20.95 12.55 0.94
C LEU A 100 21.84 12.68 2.18
N GLY A 101 23.10 12.21 2.13
CA GLY A 101 24.06 12.28 3.25
C GLY A 101 23.80 11.28 4.37
N GLY A 102 23.05 10.20 4.10
CA GLY A 102 22.75 9.14 5.04
C GLY A 102 23.90 8.13 5.17
N SER A 103 25.04 8.55 5.70
CA SER A 103 26.27 7.74 5.73
C SER A 103 26.27 6.54 6.69
N ASP A 104 25.17 6.21 7.39
CA ASP A 104 25.14 5.17 8.44
C ASP A 104 23.83 4.37 8.51
N VAL A 105 23.20 4.02 7.38
CA VAL A 105 22.08 3.06 7.39
C VAL A 105 22.60 1.65 7.12
N GLN A 106 22.94 0.91 8.19
CA GLN A 106 23.11 -0.54 8.08
C GLN A 106 21.75 -1.16 7.68
N VAL A 107 21.67 -1.67 6.46
CA VAL A 107 20.52 -2.46 5.99
C VAL A 107 20.51 -3.76 6.79
N GLN A 108 19.81 -3.74 7.92
CA GLN A 108 19.62 -4.92 8.76
C GLN A 108 18.68 -5.86 8.02
N GLN A 109 19.24 -6.84 7.29
CA GLN A 109 18.48 -7.94 6.71
C GLN A 109 17.88 -8.78 7.84
N THR A 110 16.71 -8.40 8.34
CA THR A 110 15.92 -9.29 9.19
C THR A 110 15.37 -10.41 8.31
N ARG A 111 16.14 -11.50 8.18
CA ARG A 111 15.63 -12.79 7.75
C ARG A 111 14.62 -13.24 8.81
N HIS A 112 13.34 -12.99 8.57
CA HIS A 112 12.29 -13.65 9.36
C HIS A 112 12.26 -15.11 8.90
N PRO A 113 12.55 -16.09 9.77
CA PRO A 113 12.48 -17.49 9.38
C PRO A 113 11.04 -17.84 9.01
N LEU A 114 10.85 -18.52 7.88
CA LEU A 114 9.57 -19.12 7.53
C LEU A 114 9.14 -20.06 8.67
N PRO A 115 7.90 -19.97 9.17
CA PRO A 115 7.40 -20.92 10.17
C PRO A 115 7.45 -22.33 9.57
N GLN A 116 8.07 -23.25 10.30
CA GLN A 116 8.07 -24.66 9.93
C GLN A 116 6.63 -25.17 10.00
N ALA A 117 6.14 -25.72 8.89
CA ALA A 117 4.85 -26.39 8.83
C ALA A 117 4.87 -27.61 9.77
N LEU A 118 3.84 -27.72 10.62
CA LEU A 118 3.47 -28.94 11.34
C LEU A 118 2.64 -29.85 10.42
#